data_AF-A0A7U4QLS0-F1
#
_entry.id   AF-A0A7U4QLS0-F1
#
_cell.length_a   1.000
_cell.length_b   1.000
_cell.length_c   1.000
_cell.angle_alpha   90.00
_cell.angle_beta   90.00
_cell.angle_gamma   90.00
#
_symmetry.space_group_name_H-M   'P 1'
#
loop_
_entity.id
_entity.type
_entity.pdbx_description
1 polymer ?
#
loop_
_entity_poly.entity_id
_entity_poly.type
_entity_poly.pdbx_seq_one_letter_code
_entity_poly.pdbx_strand_id
1 'polypeptide(L)'
;MIGIGIARRYATALFKVGLEDNKVEEYGKELKEITDFLEANKDLKSYLITPLFEKSLRKQVLETILEKANLSEIMKRFLTLLFDKKRLLYLKDIFNYYATLLDEYKGICRAELISAVSLTDDILEAIKARLKEVTGKKEVVLEIKEDPQLIGGVVTKIGDMVYDGSIRRQLNILKENLKRGEV
;
A
#
# COMPACT_ATOMS: atom_id res chain seq x y z
N MET A 1 -6.60 13.66 11.25
CA MET A 1 -7.00 12.29 10.85
C MET A 1 -8.21 12.25 9.89
N ILE A 2 -8.47 13.31 9.11
CA ILE A 2 -9.70 13.42 8.28
C ILE A 2 -9.52 12.76 6.88
N GLY A 3 -8.30 12.72 6.35
CA GLY A 3 -8.00 12.15 5.02
C GLY A 3 -8.21 10.64 4.92
N ILE A 4 -7.94 9.90 6.00
CA ILE A 4 -8.01 8.42 6.03
C ILE A 4 -9.43 7.91 5.80
N GLY A 5 -10.44 8.49 6.45
CA GLY A 5 -11.83 8.06 6.29
C GLY A 5 -12.39 8.38 4.90
N ILE A 6 -11.93 9.48 4.29
CA ILE A 6 -12.30 9.87 2.93
C ILE A 6 -11.67 8.90 1.93
N ALA A 7 -10.37 8.66 2.04
CA ALA A 7 -9.64 7.74 1.17
C ALA A 7 -10.25 6.34 1.18
N ARG A 8 -10.55 5.79 2.36
CA ARG A 8 -11.20 4.48 2.50
C ARG A 8 -12.55 4.44 1.77
N ARG A 9 -13.42 5.44 1.94
CA ARG A 9 -14.75 5.46 1.28
C ARG A 9 -14.64 5.45 -0.24
N TYR A 10 -13.73 6.23 -0.81
CA TYR A 10 -13.53 6.27 -2.26
C TYR A 10 -12.87 5.02 -2.80
N ALA A 11 -11.86 4.49 -2.11
CA ALA A 11 -11.21 3.24 -2.48
C ALA A 11 -12.21 2.09 -2.49
N THR A 12 -13.04 1.94 -1.44
CA THR A 12 -14.09 0.92 -1.39
C THR A 12 -15.15 1.11 -2.48
N ALA A 13 -15.53 2.35 -2.80
CA ALA A 13 -16.48 2.61 -3.87
C ALA A 13 -15.93 2.22 -5.25
N LEU A 14 -14.69 2.63 -5.56
CA LEU A 14 -14.02 2.24 -6.81
C LEU A 14 -13.84 0.71 -6.89
N PHE A 15 -13.50 0.08 -5.76
CA PHE A 15 -13.33 -1.36 -5.67
C PHE A 15 -14.63 -2.13 -5.93
N LYS A 16 -15.77 -1.66 -5.41
CA LYS A 16 -17.09 -2.23 -5.71
C LYS A 16 -17.44 -2.14 -7.19
N VAL A 17 -17.19 -0.99 -7.82
CA VAL A 17 -17.40 -0.82 -9.26
C VAL A 17 -16.47 -1.75 -10.05
N GLY A 18 -15.21 -1.88 -9.63
CA GLY A 18 -14.27 -2.83 -10.21
C GLY A 18 -14.70 -4.29 -10.11
N LEU A 19 -15.36 -4.66 -9.01
CA LEU A 19 -15.92 -6.01 -8.81
C LEU A 19 -17.09 -6.27 -9.76
N GLU A 20 -17.99 -5.30 -9.91
CA GLU A 20 -19.12 -5.40 -10.84
C GLU A 20 -18.65 -5.53 -12.29
N ASP A 21 -17.62 -4.77 -12.68
CA ASP A 21 -17.06 -4.79 -14.04
C ASP A 21 -16.03 -5.92 -14.27
N ASN A 22 -15.65 -6.67 -13.22
CA ASN A 22 -14.53 -7.63 -13.20
C ASN A 22 -13.17 -7.03 -13.64
N LYS A 23 -13.00 -5.70 -13.53
CA LYS A 23 -11.79 -4.95 -13.92
C LYS A 23 -11.02 -4.36 -12.75
N VAL A 24 -11.16 -4.96 -11.57
CA VAL A 24 -10.48 -4.54 -10.33
C VAL A 24 -8.97 -4.34 -10.53
N GLU A 25 -8.32 -5.23 -11.27
CA GLU A 25 -6.88 -5.17 -11.53
C GLU A 25 -6.48 -4.05 -12.49
N GLU A 26 -7.28 -3.83 -13.53
CA GLU A 26 -7.07 -2.79 -14.54
C GLU A 26 -7.16 -1.43 -13.86
N TYR A 27 -8.23 -1.18 -13.09
CA TYR A 27 -8.38 0.07 -12.34
C TYR A 27 -7.27 0.29 -11.32
N GLY A 28 -6.74 -0.79 -10.73
CA GLY A 28 -5.58 -0.70 -9.84
C GLY A 28 -4.30 -0.23 -10.55
N LYS A 29 -4.05 -0.73 -11.76
CA LYS A 29 -2.91 -0.31 -12.58
C LYS A 29 -3.05 1.14 -13.03
N GLU A 30 -4.21 1.49 -13.57
CA GLU A 30 -4.54 2.86 -13.98
C GLU A 30 -4.39 3.86 -12.82
N LEU A 31 -4.87 3.50 -11.62
CA LEU A 31 -4.77 4.35 -10.45
C LEU A 31 -3.31 4.54 -10.03
N LYS A 32 -2.49 3.49 -10.16
CA LYS A 32 -1.05 3.53 -9.89
C LYS A 32 -0.35 4.48 -10.86
N GLU A 33 -0.58 4.33 -12.17
CA GLU A 33 0.06 5.16 -13.20
C GLU A 33 -0.21 6.64 -12.99
N ILE A 34 -1.45 7.01 -12.68
CA ILE A 34 -1.83 8.41 -12.45
C ILE A 34 -1.23 8.93 -11.14
N THR A 35 -1.23 8.10 -10.10
CA THR A 35 -0.64 8.48 -8.82
C THR A 35 0.86 8.73 -8.98
N ASP A 36 1.56 7.84 -9.68
CA ASP A 36 3.00 7.96 -9.95
C ASP A 36 3.30 9.20 -10.81
N PHE A 37 2.53 9.42 -11.87
CA PHE A 37 2.65 10.61 -12.73
C PHE A 37 2.48 11.92 -11.95
N LEU A 38 1.52 11.97 -11.03
CA LEU A 38 1.28 13.14 -10.18
C LEU A 38 2.33 13.29 -9.06
N GLU A 39 2.94 12.20 -8.60
CA GLU A 39 4.06 12.27 -7.66
C GLU A 39 5.36 12.71 -8.35
N ALA A 40 5.60 12.28 -9.59
CA ALA A 40 6.71 12.73 -10.41
C ALA A 40 6.62 14.23 -10.72
N ASN A 41 5.40 14.76 -10.90
CA ASN A 41 5.14 16.17 -11.23
C ASN A 41 4.48 16.92 -10.06
N LYS A 42 5.26 17.25 -9.04
CA LYS A 42 4.79 17.97 -7.84
C LYS A 42 4.18 19.34 -8.15
N ASP A 43 4.67 20.03 -9.17
CA ASP A 43 4.12 21.32 -9.63
C ASP A 43 2.70 21.16 -10.19
N LEU A 44 2.45 20.12 -11.00
CA LEU A 44 1.11 19.80 -11.51
C LEU A 44 0.16 19.44 -10.37
N LYS A 45 0.61 18.60 -9.43
CA LYS A 45 -0.17 18.26 -8.24
C LYS A 45 -0.54 19.50 -7.44
N SER A 46 0.41 20.39 -7.19
CA SER A 46 0.18 21.64 -6.45
C SER A 46 -0.76 22.56 -7.21
N TYR A 47 -0.62 22.67 -8.53
CA TYR A 47 -1.52 23.45 -9.39
C TYR A 47 -2.97 22.96 -9.30
N LEU A 48 -3.20 21.65 -9.32
CA LEU A 48 -4.54 21.06 -9.23
C LEU A 48 -5.19 21.27 -7.85
N ILE A 49 -4.40 21.19 -6.78
CA ILE A 49 -4.88 21.30 -5.39
C ILE A 49 -5.11 22.77 -5.00
N THR A 50 -4.29 23.68 -5.51
CA THR A 50 -4.30 25.08 -5.09
C THR A 50 -5.56 25.81 -5.57
N PRO A 51 -6.36 26.41 -4.67
CA PRO A 51 -7.62 27.06 -5.04
C PRO A 51 -7.43 28.43 -5.72
N LEU A 52 -6.20 28.91 -5.85
CA LEU A 52 -5.85 30.20 -6.48
C LEU A 52 -6.13 30.22 -7.99
N PHE A 53 -6.18 29.05 -8.64
CA PHE A 53 -6.45 28.94 -10.07
C PHE A 53 -7.92 28.65 -10.36
N GLU A 54 -8.40 29.17 -11.48
CA GLU A 54 -9.78 28.98 -11.94
C GLU A 54 -10.12 27.48 -12.04
N LYS A 55 -11.32 27.10 -11.58
CA LYS A 55 -11.75 25.68 -11.56
C LYS A 55 -11.80 25.11 -12.98
N SER A 56 -12.19 25.92 -13.96
CA SER A 56 -12.31 25.55 -15.37
C SER A 56 -10.95 25.20 -16.00
N LEU A 57 -9.94 26.05 -15.81
CA LEU A 57 -8.58 25.82 -16.31
C LEU A 57 -7.95 24.56 -15.72
N ARG A 58 -8.07 24.37 -14.40
CA ARG A 58 -7.56 23.17 -13.73
C ARG A 58 -8.26 21.89 -14.19
N LYS A 59 -9.56 21.97 -14.48
CA LYS A 59 -10.31 20.84 -15.03
C LYS A 59 -9.85 20.49 -16.44
N GLN A 60 -9.64 21.49 -17.31
CA GLN A 60 -9.07 21.28 -18.64
C GLN A 60 -7.71 20.60 -18.59
N VAL A 61 -6.81 21.05 -17.71
CA VAL A 61 -5.48 20.42 -17.53
C VAL A 61 -5.63 18.97 -17.11
N LEU A 62 -6.53 18.67 -16.17
CA LEU A 62 -6.83 17.30 -15.77
C LEU A 62 -7.36 16.48 -16.96
N GLU A 63 -8.32 16.99 -17.72
CA GLU A 63 -8.88 16.30 -18.89
C GLU A 63 -7.80 16.01 -19.94
N THR A 64 -6.90 16.96 -20.23
CA THR A 64 -5.78 16.73 -21.16
C THR A 64 -4.84 15.62 -20.68
N ILE A 65 -4.56 15.55 -19.38
CA ILE A 65 -3.74 14.47 -18.79
C ILE A 65 -4.47 13.12 -18.90
N LEU A 66 -5.77 13.10 -18.60
CA LEU A 66 -6.61 11.89 -18.66
C LEU A 66 -6.78 11.36 -20.09
N GLU A 67 -6.85 12.26 -21.08
CA GLU A 67 -6.89 11.90 -22.50
C GLU A 67 -5.58 11.26 -22.95
N LYS A 68 -4.43 11.84 -22.54
CA LYS A 68 -3.11 11.28 -22.84
C LYS A 68 -2.83 9.94 -22.15
N ALA A 69 -3.40 9.74 -20.97
CA ALA A 69 -3.22 8.51 -20.18
C ALA A 69 -4.06 7.32 -20.67
N ASN A 70 -4.92 7.51 -21.69
CA ASN A 70 -5.79 6.48 -22.28
C ASN A 70 -6.53 5.59 -21.27
N LEU A 71 -7.08 6.22 -20.23
CA LEU A 71 -7.74 5.54 -19.12
C LEU A 71 -9.20 5.17 -19.44
N SER A 72 -9.70 4.15 -18.75
CA SER A 72 -11.10 3.72 -18.74
C SER A 72 -12.04 4.89 -18.39
N GLU A 73 -13.23 4.92 -19.01
CA GLU A 73 -14.23 5.98 -18.76
C GLU A 73 -14.62 6.10 -17.29
N ILE A 74 -14.70 4.97 -16.58
CA ILE A 74 -14.99 4.92 -15.15
C ILE A 74 -13.90 5.64 -14.35
N MET A 75 -12.63 5.42 -14.70
CA MET A 75 -11.50 6.08 -14.03
C MET A 75 -11.48 7.59 -14.31
N LYS A 76 -11.75 8.00 -15.56
CA LYS A 76 -11.89 9.43 -15.93
C LYS A 76 -13.01 10.11 -15.13
N ARG A 77 -14.17 9.47 -15.01
CA ARG A 77 -15.29 9.96 -14.19
C ARG A 77 -14.92 10.03 -12.71
N PHE A 78 -14.23 9.03 -12.19
CA PHE A 78 -13.78 8.98 -10.80
C PHE A 78 -12.81 10.12 -10.46
N LEU A 79 -11.84 10.39 -11.32
CA LEU A 79 -10.88 11.48 -11.14
C LEU A 79 -11.52 12.86 -11.28
N THR A 80 -12.46 12.99 -12.22
CA THR A 80 -13.27 14.21 -12.36
C THR A 80 -14.11 14.47 -11.11
N LEU A 81 -14.70 13.42 -10.52
CA LEU A 81 -15.44 13.51 -9.26
C LEU A 81 -14.53 13.92 -8.09
N LEU A 82 -13.33 13.32 -8.00
CA LEU A 82 -12.35 13.70 -6.99
C LEU A 82 -11.89 15.15 -7.15
N PHE A 83 -11.71 15.61 -8.38
CA PHE A 83 -11.41 17.01 -8.68
C PHE A 83 -12.54 17.95 -8.24
N ASP A 84 -13.79 17.64 -8.61
CA ASP A 84 -14.95 18.46 -8.27
C ASP A 84 -15.14 18.60 -6.75
N LYS A 85 -14.90 17.52 -6.01
CA LYS A 85 -14.97 17.49 -4.54
C LYS A 85 -13.72 18.05 -3.85
N LYS A 86 -12.70 18.52 -4.59
CA LYS A 86 -11.40 18.98 -4.06
C LYS A 86 -10.66 17.90 -3.25
N ARG A 87 -10.82 16.63 -3.62
CA ARG A 87 -10.28 15.45 -2.90
C ARG A 87 -9.07 14.82 -3.59
N LEU A 88 -8.57 15.41 -4.67
CA LEU A 88 -7.35 14.97 -5.36
C LEU A 88 -6.09 14.93 -4.48
N LEU A 89 -6.04 15.73 -3.41
CA LEU A 89 -4.96 15.67 -2.43
C LEU A 89 -4.79 14.26 -1.84
N TYR A 90 -5.89 13.52 -1.69
CA TYR A 90 -5.94 12.19 -1.08
C TYR A 90 -5.78 11.06 -2.10
N LEU A 91 -5.43 11.35 -3.35
CA LEU A 91 -5.33 10.32 -4.39
C LEU A 91 -4.33 9.21 -4.01
N LYS A 92 -3.19 9.59 -3.41
CA LYS A 92 -2.19 8.65 -2.91
C LYS A 92 -2.74 7.74 -1.80
N ASP A 93 -3.47 8.31 -0.85
CA ASP A 93 -4.12 7.53 0.20
C ASP A 93 -5.18 6.59 -0.38
N ILE A 94 -5.97 7.05 -1.36
CA ILE A 94 -6.98 6.23 -2.06
C ILE A 94 -6.29 5.05 -2.75
N PHE A 95 -5.18 5.29 -3.45
CA PHE A 95 -4.38 4.26 -4.10
C PHE A 95 -3.87 3.22 -3.09
N ASN A 96 -3.29 3.65 -1.97
CA ASN A 96 -2.80 2.73 -0.94
C ASN A 96 -3.93 1.85 -0.37
N TYR A 97 -5.08 2.45 -0.04
CA TYR A 97 -6.24 1.69 0.44
C TYR A 97 -6.79 0.74 -0.63
N TYR A 98 -6.82 1.16 -1.89
CA TYR A 98 -7.27 0.33 -2.99
C TYR A 98 -6.32 -0.87 -3.20
N ALA A 99 -5.01 -0.65 -3.12
CA ALA A 99 -4.02 -1.71 -3.19
C ALA A 99 -4.22 -2.73 -2.08
N THR A 100 -4.47 -2.29 -0.83
CA THR A 100 -4.80 -3.19 0.28
C THR A 100 -6.06 -4.01 0.00
N LEU A 101 -7.13 -3.39 -0.50
CA LEU A 101 -8.37 -4.11 -0.85
C LEU A 101 -8.16 -5.13 -1.99
N LEU A 102 -7.35 -4.78 -2.99
CA LEU A 102 -6.99 -5.67 -4.09
C LEU A 102 -6.15 -6.85 -3.60
N ASP A 103 -5.20 -6.61 -2.71
CA ASP A 103 -4.42 -7.67 -2.07
C ASP A 103 -5.32 -8.59 -1.24
N GLU A 104 -6.24 -8.04 -0.44
CA GLU A 104 -7.22 -8.83 0.31
C GLU A 104 -8.10 -9.69 -0.61
N TYR A 105 -8.56 -9.12 -1.73
CA TYR A 105 -9.39 -9.83 -2.70
C TYR A 105 -8.67 -10.95 -3.44
N LYS A 106 -7.40 -10.71 -3.82
CA LYS A 106 -6.56 -11.76 -4.40
C LYS A 106 -6.10 -12.79 -3.36
N GLY A 107 -6.32 -12.54 -2.07
CA GLY A 107 -5.76 -13.36 -1.00
C GLY A 107 -4.24 -13.24 -0.92
N ILE A 108 -3.68 -12.11 -1.33
CA ILE A 108 -2.28 -11.76 -1.20
C ILE A 108 -2.09 -11.13 0.19
N CYS A 109 -1.18 -11.69 0.99
CA CYS A 109 -0.75 -11.10 2.26
C CYS A 109 0.60 -10.42 2.06
N ARG A 110 0.67 -9.10 2.24
CA ARG A 110 1.96 -8.40 2.29
C ARG A 110 2.58 -8.59 3.67
N ALA A 111 3.77 -9.16 3.68
CA ALA A 111 4.57 -9.34 4.88
C ALA A 111 5.88 -8.56 4.71
N GLU A 112 6.16 -7.62 5.59
CA GLU A 112 7.45 -6.95 5.67
C GLU A 112 8.42 -7.87 6.42
N LEU A 113 9.48 -8.32 5.75
CA LEU A 113 10.54 -9.11 6.34
C LEU A 113 11.71 -8.19 6.67
N ILE A 114 11.95 -7.93 7.94
CA ILE A 114 13.11 -7.16 8.39
C ILE A 114 14.20 -8.15 8.80
N SER A 115 15.35 -8.07 8.12
CA SER A 115 16.50 -8.94 8.39
C SER A 115 17.77 -8.14 8.61
N ALA A 116 18.64 -8.68 9.46
CA ALA A 116 19.98 -8.17 9.72
C ALA A 116 20.95 -8.40 8.54
N VAL A 117 20.67 -9.40 7.69
CA VAL A 117 21.53 -9.85 6.60
C VAL A 117 20.68 -10.09 5.36
N SER A 118 21.20 -9.83 4.16
CA SER A 118 20.56 -10.17 2.90
C SER A 118 20.22 -11.66 2.89
N LEU A 119 18.93 -12.00 2.79
CA LEU A 119 18.51 -13.40 2.70
C LEU A 119 18.74 -13.93 1.29
N THR A 120 19.28 -15.15 1.19
CA THR A 120 19.32 -15.93 -0.05
C THR A 120 17.90 -16.32 -0.49
N ASP A 121 17.64 -16.37 -1.80
CA ASP A 121 16.34 -16.75 -2.38
C ASP A 121 15.76 -18.04 -1.81
N ASP A 122 16.60 -19.02 -1.48
CA ASP A 122 16.21 -20.32 -0.90
C ASP A 122 15.52 -20.16 0.47
N ILE A 123 16.03 -19.25 1.31
CA ILE A 123 15.47 -18.95 2.64
C ILE A 123 14.18 -18.14 2.49
N LEU A 124 14.12 -17.25 1.49
CA LEU A 124 12.91 -16.50 1.15
C LEU A 124 11.77 -17.42 0.72
N GLU A 125 12.04 -18.42 -0.10
CA GLU A 125 11.03 -19.41 -0.48
C GLU A 125 10.57 -20.26 0.70
N ALA A 126 11.48 -20.70 1.56
CA ALA A 126 11.14 -21.43 2.77
C ALA A 126 10.27 -20.58 3.72
N ILE A 127 10.58 -19.29 3.88
CA ILE A 127 9.79 -18.34 4.67
C ILE A 127 8.42 -18.10 4.03
N LYS A 128 8.33 -17.94 2.70
CA LYS A 128 7.04 -17.83 2.00
C LYS A 128 6.18 -19.06 2.23
N ALA A 129 6.75 -20.26 2.14
CA ALA A 129 6.04 -21.52 2.36
C ALA A 129 5.48 -21.60 3.79
N ARG A 130 6.31 -21.29 4.79
CA ARG A 130 5.89 -21.26 6.20
C ARG A 130 4.84 -20.18 6.48
N LEU A 131 4.99 -19.00 5.91
CA LEU A 131 4.01 -17.93 6.08
C LEU A 131 2.69 -18.25 5.39
N LYS A 132 2.69 -18.92 4.23
CA LYS A 132 1.47 -19.44 3.60
C LYS A 132 0.76 -20.45 4.50
N GLU A 133 1.48 -21.38 5.13
CA GLU A 133 0.91 -22.34 6.09
C GLU A 133 0.29 -21.64 7.31
N VAL A 134 0.98 -20.65 7.89
CA VAL A 134 0.55 -19.98 9.13
C VAL A 134 -0.60 -18.99 8.89
N THR A 135 -0.62 -18.30 7.74
CA THR A 135 -1.64 -17.28 7.45
C THR A 135 -2.84 -17.81 6.66
N GLY A 136 -2.76 -19.01 6.08
CA GLY A 136 -3.85 -19.61 5.30
C GLY A 136 -4.21 -18.86 4.01
N LYS A 137 -3.36 -17.91 3.57
CA LYS A 137 -3.58 -17.08 2.37
C LYS A 137 -2.81 -17.64 1.16
N LYS A 138 -3.37 -17.46 -0.05
CA LYS A 138 -2.88 -18.09 -1.30
C LYS A 138 -1.49 -17.59 -1.72
N GLU A 139 -1.18 -16.33 -1.45
CA GLU A 139 0.05 -15.70 -1.90
C GLU A 139 0.60 -14.73 -0.83
N VAL A 140 1.90 -14.75 -0.59
CA VAL A 140 2.56 -13.85 0.37
C VAL A 140 3.61 -13.05 -0.39
N VAL A 141 3.39 -11.74 -0.51
CA VAL A 141 4.36 -10.83 -1.10
C VAL A 141 5.25 -10.33 0.04
N LEU A 142 6.53 -10.72 0.00
CA LEU A 142 7.52 -10.32 1.00
C LEU A 142 8.21 -9.03 0.56
N GLU A 143 8.07 -7.99 1.36
CA GLU A 143 8.86 -6.76 1.22
C GLU A 143 10.06 -6.88 2.15
N ILE A 144 11.26 -7.03 1.60
CA ILE A 144 12.48 -7.24 2.39
C ILE A 144 13.07 -5.87 2.74
N LYS A 145 13.23 -5.61 4.04
CA LYS A 145 13.99 -4.47 4.56
C LYS A 145 15.22 -4.98 5.29
N GLU A 146 16.37 -4.45 4.93
CA GLU A 146 17.63 -4.73 5.61
C GLU A 146 17.83 -3.69 6.71
N ASP A 147 17.83 -4.14 7.96
CA ASP A 147 18.10 -3.27 9.10
C ASP A 147 19.31 -3.81 9.88
N PRO A 148 20.49 -3.19 9.73
CA PRO A 148 21.71 -3.65 10.38
C PRO A 148 21.73 -3.40 11.90
N GLN A 149 20.71 -2.76 12.50
CA GLN A 149 20.59 -2.68 13.97
C GLN A 149 20.02 -3.96 14.58
N LEU A 150 19.49 -4.89 13.77
CA LEU A 150 19.22 -6.23 14.24
C LEU A 150 20.53 -6.99 14.43
N ILE A 151 20.84 -7.30 15.69
CA ILE A 151 22.03 -8.07 16.11
C ILE A 151 21.98 -9.52 15.56
N GLY A 152 20.80 -9.97 15.11
CA GLY A 152 20.58 -11.23 14.40
C GLY A 152 19.13 -11.73 14.54
N GLY A 153 18.67 -12.50 13.55
CA GLY A 153 17.32 -13.05 13.46
C GLY A 153 16.41 -12.30 12.47
N VAL A 154 15.19 -12.82 12.29
CA VAL A 154 14.22 -12.34 11.29
C VAL A 154 12.99 -11.81 12.00
N VAL A 155 12.57 -10.58 11.66
CA VAL A 155 11.32 -10.00 12.13
C VAL A 155 10.37 -9.94 10.95
N THR A 156 9.31 -10.75 10.99
CA THR A 156 8.28 -10.72 9.95
C THR A 156 7.08 -9.95 10.47
N LYS A 157 6.73 -8.85 9.82
CA LYS A 157 5.55 -8.05 10.13
C LYS A 157 4.48 -8.29 9.07
N ILE A 158 3.32 -8.78 9.49
CA ILE A 158 2.17 -9.09 8.64
C ILE A 158 1.02 -8.18 9.06
N GLY A 159 0.82 -7.06 8.35
CA GLY A 159 -0.14 -6.03 8.78
C GLY A 159 0.18 -5.49 10.17
N ASP A 160 -0.69 -5.75 11.14
CA ASP A 160 -0.51 -5.40 12.56
C ASP A 160 0.17 -6.50 13.40
N MET A 161 0.35 -7.71 12.86
CA MET A 161 0.98 -8.82 13.58
C MET A 161 2.49 -8.82 13.36
N VAL A 162 3.26 -8.62 14.44
CA VAL A 162 4.72 -8.69 14.41
C VAL A 162 5.18 -10.05 14.94
N TYR A 163 5.67 -10.90 14.04
CA TYR A 163 6.38 -12.12 14.36
C TYR A 163 7.87 -11.79 14.50
N ASP A 164 8.27 -11.50 15.73
CA ASP A 164 9.64 -11.16 16.08
C ASP A 164 10.42 -12.43 16.48
N GLY A 165 11.19 -12.97 15.54
CA GLY A 165 12.16 -14.04 15.75
C GLY A 165 13.58 -13.53 16.00
N SER A 166 13.76 -12.27 16.43
CA SER A 166 15.08 -11.71 16.68
C SER A 166 15.74 -12.29 17.92
N ILE A 167 17.06 -12.51 17.84
CA ILE A 167 17.90 -12.95 18.96
C ILE A 167 17.85 -11.92 20.11
N ARG A 168 17.62 -10.65 19.77
CA ARG A 168 17.43 -9.56 20.74
C ARG A 168 16.23 -9.81 21.66
N ARG A 169 15.12 -10.33 21.13
CA ARG A 169 13.95 -10.68 21.95
C ARG A 169 14.25 -11.88 22.85
N GLN A 170 14.92 -12.91 22.35
CA GLN A 170 15.32 -14.07 23.17
C GLN A 170 16.26 -13.66 24.32
N LEU A 171 17.23 -12.79 24.06
CA LEU A 171 18.13 -12.25 25.09
C LEU A 171 17.39 -11.37 26.11
N ASN A 172 16.42 -10.56 25.67
CA ASN A 172 15.60 -9.77 26.59
C ASN A 172 14.72 -10.66 27.47
N ILE A 173 14.09 -11.69 26.91
CA ILE A 173 13.30 -12.67 27.69
C ILE A 173 14.19 -13.37 28.71
N LEU A 174 15.39 -13.82 28.32
CA LEU A 174 16.38 -14.40 29.25
C LEU A 174 16.78 -13.42 30.35
N LYS A 175 17.02 -12.15 30.02
CA LYS A 175 17.35 -11.11 30.98
C LYS A 175 16.19 -10.82 31.94
N GLU A 176 14.95 -10.89 31.46
CA GLU A 176 13.76 -10.72 32.29
C GLU A 176 13.52 -11.91 33.21
N ASN A 177 13.70 -13.14 32.71
CA ASN A 177 13.59 -14.36 33.50
C ASN A 177 14.68 -14.43 34.58
N LEU A 178 15.91 -14.06 34.24
CA LEU A 178 17.01 -13.95 35.22
C LEU A 178 16.75 -12.85 36.27
N LYS A 179 16.07 -11.77 35.91
CA LYS A 179 15.63 -10.73 36.87
C LYS A 179 14.49 -11.19 37.77
N ARG A 180 13.61 -12.07 37.27
CA ARG A 180 12.46 -12.61 38.02
C ARG A 180 12.80 -13.79 38.92
N GLY A 181 13.97 -14.40 38.76
CA GLY A 181 14.46 -15.42 39.69
C GLY A 181 13.68 -16.74 39.65
N GLU A 182 13.11 -17.09 38.51
CA GLU A 182 12.59 -18.44 38.28
C GLU A 182 13.69 -19.26 37.59
N VAL A 183 14.38 -20.05 38.39
CA VAL A 183 15.26 -21.15 37.96
C VAL A 183 14.57 -22.45 38.33
#